data_AF-A0AA88Y282-F1
#
_entry.id   AF-A0AA88Y282-F1
#
_cell.length_a   1.000
_cell.length_b   1.000
_cell.length_c   1.000
_cell.angle_alpha   90.00
_cell.angle_beta   90.00
_cell.angle_gamma   90.00
#
_symmetry.space_group_name_H-M   'P 1'
#
loop_
_entity.id
_entity.type
_entity.pdbx_description
1 polymer ?
#
loop_
_entity_poly.entity_id
_entity_poly.type
_entity_poly.pdbx_seq_one_letter_code
_entity_poly.pdbx_strand_id
1 'polypeptide(L)'
;MQDPGKSTNPKNSWSLMEQIEELRGKIHLKERDAKAYYEAAEARKIVNEDLVAKLRAENKAKRIQLAGSINEAVNTMDQKSCEANKRLNDLQYARLQRENRLNEMTAYLSRERRNDSFDKDFERKRDCRTYPTRLDNLEETVKEAKKELELLKLMNEKAVTSSEDQRRELHTMEREMYQAKRTRDQQLNETKKEVERRKEPNERAEKRPKVTILTDNTELKIAKLQIEKLERHEKILTLDEGFEKIKNAIDVSDMEDIVFRVVNQDHTRDRIRHQEKEKLQAKARLLEEREKLIKVFEEMKFTSQRQIAKGRRLVDEMEEYVKEEETNCREALANMRANEKLLLDLQSGITTLFEKLKDVKLKPPNHNYSRGDPVDDLASCARKLDTLLKELGLSEDVNINKKIQMMDRHKLHEYLEGRLPQENIRIKVEADDGSDEDDFHFDHDQDNEGLMSREDIKKHGQDLLNAKLKPKRKKSRKTKKQLVAYFNVLII
;
A
#
# COMPACT_ATOMS: atom_id res chain seq x y z
N MET A 1 50.54 -88.62 101.61
CA MET A 1 51.04 -89.94 101.16
C MET A 1 50.95 -89.98 99.64
N GLN A 2 52.02 -90.48 99.01
CA GLN A 2 52.12 -90.98 97.62
C GLN A 2 50.89 -91.82 97.23
N ASP A 3 50.48 -91.98 95.96
CA ASP A 3 51.26 -92.26 94.76
C ASP A 3 50.44 -91.96 93.47
N PRO A 4 51.07 -91.69 92.32
CA PRO A 4 50.44 -91.31 91.05
C PRO A 4 50.25 -92.49 90.09
N GLY A 5 49.16 -92.50 89.32
CA GLY A 5 48.82 -93.61 88.41
C GLY A 5 48.14 -93.18 87.11
N LYS A 6 48.97 -92.85 86.11
CA LYS A 6 48.84 -93.16 84.67
C LYS A 6 47.45 -93.08 84.02
N SER A 7 47.16 -91.97 83.33
CA SER A 7 46.28 -91.98 82.15
C SER A 7 47.14 -92.28 80.92
N THR A 8 46.96 -93.47 80.39
CA THR A 8 47.71 -94.06 79.29
C THR A 8 47.33 -93.39 77.97
N ASN A 9 48.29 -92.73 77.32
CA ASN A 9 48.23 -92.44 75.89
C ASN A 9 47.98 -93.79 75.17
N PRO A 10 46.87 -93.99 74.43
CA PRO A 10 46.50 -95.29 73.86
C PRO A 10 47.51 -95.82 72.82
N LYS A 11 48.54 -95.04 72.50
CA LYS A 11 49.67 -95.43 71.66
C LYS A 11 50.67 -96.38 72.34
N ASN A 12 50.64 -96.52 73.68
CA ASN A 12 51.62 -97.34 74.42
C ASN A 12 51.29 -98.84 74.51
N SER A 13 50.17 -99.32 73.94
CA SER A 13 49.84 -100.75 73.83
C SER A 13 49.90 -101.28 72.40
N TRP A 14 50.30 -100.45 71.44
CA TRP A 14 50.38 -100.85 70.05
C TRP A 14 51.70 -101.56 69.80
N SER A 15 51.63 -102.67 69.06
CA SER A 15 52.83 -103.27 68.50
C SER A 15 53.53 -102.21 67.63
N LEU A 16 54.87 -102.24 67.60
CA LEU A 16 55.66 -101.39 66.68
C LEU A 16 55.11 -101.49 65.24
N MET A 17 54.59 -102.66 64.88
CA MET A 17 53.96 -102.92 63.58
C MET A 17 52.66 -102.11 63.35
N GLU A 18 51.81 -101.95 64.36
CA GLU A 18 50.55 -101.21 64.24
C GLU A 18 50.78 -99.70 64.15
N GLN A 19 51.78 -99.17 64.88
CA GLN A 19 52.20 -97.77 64.73
C GLN A 19 52.80 -97.48 63.34
N ILE A 20 53.58 -98.42 62.80
CA ILE A 20 54.12 -98.34 61.43
C ILE A 20 52.98 -98.34 60.40
N GLU A 21 51.97 -99.20 60.56
CA GLU A 21 50.84 -99.29 59.63
C GLU A 21 49.95 -98.04 59.68
N GLU A 22 49.71 -97.45 60.86
CA GLU A 22 49.00 -96.17 61.00
C GLU A 22 49.77 -95.03 60.32
N LEU A 23 51.10 -94.97 60.48
CA LEU A 23 51.95 -93.99 59.80
C LEU A 23 51.95 -94.18 58.28
N ARG A 24 52.01 -95.43 57.79
CA ARG A 24 51.86 -95.75 56.36
C ARG A 24 50.49 -95.30 55.83
N GLY A 25 49.41 -95.56 56.56
CA GLY A 25 48.06 -95.10 56.20
C GLY A 25 47.96 -93.56 56.14
N LYS A 26 48.54 -92.85 57.10
CA LYS A 26 48.60 -91.37 57.08
C LYS A 26 49.43 -90.82 55.93
N ILE A 27 50.55 -91.46 55.61
CA ILE A 27 51.38 -91.11 54.45
C ILE A 27 50.56 -91.29 53.16
N HIS A 28 49.92 -92.45 52.99
CA HIS A 28 49.09 -92.72 51.82
C HIS A 28 47.91 -91.76 51.67
N LEU A 29 47.25 -91.39 52.77
CA LEU A 29 46.17 -90.41 52.75
C LEU A 29 46.68 -89.03 52.34
N LYS A 30 47.81 -88.59 52.91
CA LYS A 30 48.45 -87.32 52.53
C LYS A 30 48.91 -87.31 51.08
N GLU A 31 49.40 -88.43 50.56
CA GLU A 31 49.76 -88.58 49.15
C GLU A 31 48.53 -88.52 48.23
N ARG A 32 47.42 -89.18 48.61
CA ARG A 32 46.14 -89.07 47.88
C ARG A 32 45.58 -87.66 47.89
N ASP A 33 45.59 -86.99 49.03
CA ASP A 33 45.11 -85.61 49.15
C ASP A 33 46.00 -84.67 48.32
N ALA A 34 47.33 -84.78 48.44
CA ALA A 34 48.27 -84.00 47.63
C ALA A 34 48.05 -84.22 46.13
N LYS A 35 47.82 -85.47 45.70
CA LYS A 35 47.49 -85.81 44.32
C LYS A 35 46.15 -85.20 43.87
N ALA A 36 45.09 -85.33 44.68
CA ALA A 36 43.79 -84.74 44.36
C ALA A 36 43.82 -83.21 44.31
N TYR A 37 44.58 -82.56 45.20
CA TYR A 37 44.80 -81.11 45.16
C TYR A 37 45.56 -80.68 43.91
N TYR A 38 46.59 -81.43 43.52
CA TYR A 38 47.35 -81.17 42.30
C TYR A 38 46.47 -81.32 41.05
N GLU A 39 45.75 -82.44 40.94
CA GLU A 39 44.82 -82.71 39.82
C GLU A 39 43.70 -81.64 39.74
N ALA A 40 43.13 -81.22 40.88
CA ALA A 40 42.13 -80.15 40.92
C ALA A 40 42.71 -78.76 40.60
N ALA A 41 43.98 -78.49 40.92
CA ALA A 41 44.66 -77.26 40.54
C ALA A 41 44.98 -77.23 39.03
N GLU A 42 45.40 -78.38 38.48
CA GLU A 42 45.70 -78.53 37.07
C GLU A 42 44.44 -78.44 36.20
N ALA A 43 43.33 -79.06 36.62
CA ALA A 43 42.03 -78.89 35.97
C ALA A 43 41.56 -77.43 35.99
N ARG A 44 41.73 -76.71 37.11
CA ARG A 44 41.41 -75.27 37.20
C ARG A 44 42.30 -74.42 36.31
N LYS A 45 43.58 -74.76 36.18
CA LYS A 45 44.51 -74.08 35.28
C LYS A 45 44.03 -74.21 33.83
N ILE A 46 43.66 -75.41 33.38
CA ILE A 46 43.15 -75.65 32.02
C ILE A 46 41.88 -74.82 31.76
N VAL A 47 40.91 -74.84 32.68
CA VAL A 47 39.67 -74.04 32.54
C VAL A 47 39.97 -72.55 32.47
N ASN A 48 40.92 -72.07 33.29
CA ASN A 48 41.33 -70.66 33.27
C ASN A 48 42.06 -70.30 31.96
N GLU A 49 42.91 -71.18 31.43
CA GLU A 49 43.59 -71.00 30.14
C GLU A 49 42.57 -70.93 28.99
N ASP A 50 41.57 -71.81 28.99
CA ASP A 50 40.47 -71.80 28.01
C ASP A 50 39.63 -70.51 28.10
N LEU A 51 39.33 -70.05 29.33
CA LEU A 51 38.59 -68.81 29.53
C LEU A 51 39.38 -67.59 29.02
N VAL A 52 40.69 -67.52 29.30
CA VAL A 52 41.56 -66.46 28.80
C VAL A 52 41.61 -66.49 27.27
N ALA A 53 41.70 -67.67 26.65
CA ALA A 53 41.68 -67.82 25.20
C ALA A 53 40.36 -67.30 24.59
N LYS A 54 39.20 -67.66 25.17
CA LYS A 54 37.89 -67.16 24.75
C LYS A 54 37.78 -65.64 24.87
N LEU A 55 38.15 -65.08 26.03
CA LEU A 55 38.11 -63.64 26.26
C LEU A 55 39.03 -62.86 25.32
N ARG A 56 40.19 -63.41 24.96
CA ARG A 56 41.10 -62.83 23.97
C ARG A 56 40.49 -62.85 22.56
N ALA A 57 39.85 -63.95 22.17
CA ALA A 57 39.18 -64.07 20.87
C ALA A 57 38.01 -63.08 20.76
N GLU A 58 37.16 -62.98 21.80
CA GLU A 58 36.06 -62.02 21.86
C GLU A 58 36.56 -60.57 21.82
N ASN A 59 37.62 -60.24 22.55
CA ASN A 59 38.23 -58.91 22.49
C ASN A 59 38.75 -58.58 21.09
N LYS A 60 39.39 -59.54 20.42
CA LYS A 60 39.87 -59.36 19.04
C LYS A 60 38.70 -59.11 18.09
N ALA A 61 37.62 -59.89 18.20
CA ALA A 61 36.42 -59.72 17.38
C ALA A 61 35.78 -58.33 17.60
N LYS A 62 35.60 -57.92 18.86
CA LYS A 62 35.06 -56.58 19.20
C LYS A 62 35.94 -55.44 18.69
N ARG A 63 37.27 -55.58 18.75
CA ARG A 63 38.20 -54.58 18.17
C ARG A 63 38.04 -54.45 16.66
N ILE A 64 37.91 -55.56 15.95
CA ILE A 64 37.71 -55.56 14.49
C ILE A 64 36.35 -54.93 14.15
N GLN A 65 35.29 -55.29 14.86
CA GLN A 65 33.96 -54.72 14.66
C GLN A 65 33.95 -53.20 14.90
N LEU A 66 34.59 -52.74 15.97
CA LEU A 66 34.70 -51.31 16.27
C LEU A 66 35.49 -50.57 15.19
N ALA A 67 36.61 -51.14 14.73
CA ALA A 67 37.39 -50.56 13.64
C ALA A 67 36.59 -50.45 12.34
N GLY A 68 35.82 -51.49 11.99
CA GLY A 68 34.93 -51.47 10.83
C GLY A 68 33.86 -50.38 10.93
N SER A 69 33.19 -50.27 12.07
CA SER A 69 32.16 -49.25 12.30
C SER A 69 32.72 -47.82 12.27
N ILE A 70 33.91 -47.60 12.84
CA ILE A 70 34.59 -46.29 12.75
C ILE A 70 34.91 -45.96 11.30
N ASN A 71 35.45 -46.92 10.53
CA ASN A 71 35.82 -46.69 9.13
C ASN A 71 34.60 -46.38 8.26
N GLU A 72 33.48 -47.09 8.46
CA GLU A 72 32.21 -46.78 7.79
C GLU A 72 31.70 -45.39 8.14
N ALA A 73 31.72 -45.02 9.43
CA ALA A 73 31.31 -43.69 9.88
C ALA A 73 32.15 -42.58 9.24
N VAL A 74 33.47 -42.74 9.20
CA VAL A 74 34.39 -41.79 8.54
C VAL A 74 34.07 -41.68 7.05
N ASN A 75 33.94 -42.80 6.34
CA ASN A 75 33.61 -42.78 4.91
C ASN A 75 32.27 -42.09 4.63
N THR A 76 31.25 -42.32 5.46
CA THR A 76 29.95 -41.65 5.30
C THR A 76 30.03 -40.15 5.57
N MET A 77 30.89 -39.73 6.51
CA MET A 77 31.12 -38.32 6.82
C MET A 77 31.86 -37.63 5.67
N ASP A 78 32.91 -38.27 5.14
CA ASP A 78 33.67 -37.75 4.01
C ASP A 78 32.80 -37.60 2.75
N GLN A 79 31.95 -38.60 2.47
CA GLN A 79 31.00 -38.53 1.37
C GLN A 79 30.01 -37.35 1.54
N LYS A 80 29.41 -37.21 2.73
CA LYS A 80 28.50 -36.09 3.02
C LYS A 80 29.19 -34.74 2.91
N SER A 81 30.43 -34.64 3.39
CA SER A 81 31.25 -33.42 3.29
C SER A 81 31.54 -33.06 1.83
N CYS A 82 31.91 -34.04 1.01
CA CYS A 82 32.15 -33.85 -0.41
C CYS A 82 30.87 -33.40 -1.15
N GLU A 83 29.73 -34.04 -0.87
CA GLU A 83 28.43 -33.66 -1.45
C GLU A 83 27.99 -32.26 -1.01
N ALA A 84 28.20 -31.89 0.26
CA ALA A 84 27.91 -30.56 0.77
C ALA A 84 28.77 -29.48 0.09
N ASN A 85 30.07 -29.73 -0.07
CA ASN A 85 30.98 -28.83 -0.77
C ASN A 85 30.61 -28.66 -2.25
N LYS A 86 30.20 -29.74 -2.92
CA LYS A 86 29.70 -29.67 -4.29
C LYS A 86 28.46 -28.80 -4.38
N ARG A 87 27.47 -29.00 -3.50
CA ARG A 87 26.27 -28.17 -3.43
C ARG A 87 26.59 -26.71 -3.15
N LEU A 88 27.54 -26.43 -2.26
CA LEU A 88 27.96 -25.07 -1.94
C LEU A 88 28.56 -24.37 -3.18
N ASN A 89 29.43 -25.05 -3.92
CA ASN A 89 30.00 -24.52 -5.15
C ASN A 89 28.93 -24.26 -6.23
N ASP A 90 27.97 -25.19 -6.40
CA ASP A 90 26.86 -25.03 -7.34
C ASP A 90 26.00 -23.80 -6.98
N LEU A 91 25.71 -23.63 -5.68
CA LEU A 91 24.96 -22.47 -5.17
C LEU A 91 25.73 -21.15 -5.34
N GLN A 92 27.05 -21.16 -5.09
CA GLN A 92 27.90 -19.98 -5.30
C GLN A 92 27.94 -19.59 -6.77
N TYR A 93 28.08 -20.56 -7.67
CA TYR A 93 28.04 -20.31 -9.11
C TYR A 93 26.68 -19.76 -9.55
N ALA A 94 25.58 -20.34 -9.08
CA ALA A 94 24.24 -19.84 -9.36
C ALA A 94 24.01 -18.42 -8.81
N ARG A 95 24.53 -18.11 -7.62
CA ARG A 95 24.50 -16.75 -7.04
C ARG A 95 25.24 -15.76 -7.92
N LEU A 96 26.46 -16.08 -8.34
CA LEU A 96 27.26 -15.23 -9.21
C LEU A 96 26.56 -14.95 -10.54
N GLN A 97 25.95 -15.96 -11.14
CA GLN A 97 25.17 -15.79 -12.38
C GLN A 97 23.96 -14.86 -12.19
N ARG A 98 23.25 -14.97 -11.05
CA ARG A 98 22.14 -14.07 -10.72
C ARG A 98 22.64 -12.64 -10.48
N GLU A 99 23.76 -12.48 -9.80
CA GLU A 99 24.39 -11.17 -9.53
C GLU A 99 24.83 -10.49 -10.84
N ASN A 100 25.45 -11.23 -11.76
CA ASN A 100 25.81 -10.71 -13.08
C ASN A 100 24.58 -10.23 -13.87
N ARG A 101 23.49 -11.02 -13.90
CA ARG A 101 22.24 -10.61 -14.55
C ARG A 101 21.63 -9.36 -13.90
N LEU A 102 21.72 -9.25 -12.57
CA LEU A 102 21.22 -8.08 -11.84
C LEU A 102 22.04 -6.82 -12.20
N ASN A 103 23.36 -6.96 -12.27
CA ASN A 103 24.27 -5.89 -12.67
C ASN A 103 24.00 -5.44 -14.11
N GLU A 104 23.80 -6.36 -15.05
CA GLU A 104 23.41 -6.06 -16.43
C GLU A 104 22.08 -5.29 -16.50
N MET A 105 21.07 -5.74 -15.76
CA MET A 105 19.77 -5.07 -15.71
C MET A 105 19.88 -3.65 -15.11
N THR A 106 20.68 -3.50 -14.05
CA THR A 106 20.91 -2.20 -13.41
C THR A 106 21.65 -1.24 -14.33
N ALA A 107 22.60 -1.73 -15.13
CA ALA A 107 23.29 -0.94 -16.14
C ALA A 107 22.32 -0.50 -17.26
N TYR A 108 21.43 -1.40 -17.71
CA TYR A 108 20.39 -1.08 -18.69
C TYR A 108 19.45 0.02 -18.18
N LEU A 109 18.87 -0.14 -16.99
CA LEU A 109 17.97 0.85 -16.40
C LEU A 109 18.66 2.21 -16.15
N SER A 110 19.95 2.19 -15.82
CA SER A 110 20.73 3.42 -15.65
C SER A 110 21.05 4.10 -17.00
N ARG A 111 21.09 3.35 -18.10
CA ARG A 111 21.18 3.92 -19.45
C ARG A 111 19.83 4.49 -19.88
N GLU A 112 18.74 3.77 -19.64
CA GLU A 112 17.39 4.23 -19.97
C GLU A 112 17.04 5.54 -19.24
N ARG A 113 17.31 5.62 -17.93
CA ARG A 113 17.13 6.86 -17.15
C ARG A 113 17.93 8.04 -17.69
N ARG A 114 19.13 7.78 -18.24
CA ARG A 114 19.93 8.83 -18.89
C ARG A 114 19.29 9.25 -20.20
N ASN A 115 18.83 8.33 -21.03
CA ASN A 115 18.13 8.63 -22.27
C ASN A 115 16.87 9.47 -22.02
N ASP A 116 16.03 9.07 -21.06
CA ASP A 116 14.84 9.85 -20.65
C ASP A 116 15.19 11.28 -20.22
N SER A 117 16.30 11.45 -19.49
CA SER A 117 16.78 12.77 -19.10
C SER A 117 17.23 13.58 -20.32
N PHE A 118 17.93 12.95 -21.26
CA PHE A 118 18.36 13.59 -22.51
C PHE A 118 17.17 14.02 -23.38
N ASP A 119 16.15 13.17 -23.49
CA ASP A 119 14.95 13.46 -24.28
C ASP A 119 14.18 14.64 -23.67
N LYS A 120 13.99 14.66 -22.35
CA LYS A 120 13.37 15.80 -21.64
C LYS A 120 14.16 17.09 -21.82
N ASP A 121 15.49 17.02 -21.75
CA ASP A 121 16.34 18.19 -21.97
C ASP A 121 16.29 18.66 -23.43
N PHE A 122 16.20 17.74 -24.38
CA PHE A 122 16.05 18.06 -25.80
C PHE A 122 14.71 18.75 -26.08
N GLU A 123 13.63 18.22 -25.51
CA GLU A 123 12.28 18.78 -25.64
C GLU A 123 12.20 20.17 -25.01
N ARG A 124 12.76 20.34 -23.80
CA ARG A 124 12.86 21.64 -23.13
C ARG A 124 13.66 22.65 -23.97
N LYS A 125 14.78 22.24 -24.59
CA LYS A 125 15.54 23.10 -25.51
C LYS A 125 14.76 23.45 -26.78
N ARG A 126 13.96 22.52 -27.30
CA ARG A 126 13.09 22.77 -28.45
C ARG A 126 12.04 23.84 -28.12
N ASP A 127 11.41 23.74 -26.97
CA ASP A 127 10.42 24.73 -26.51
C ASP A 127 11.07 26.10 -26.31
N CYS A 128 12.25 26.15 -25.68
CA CYS A 128 12.99 27.40 -25.50
C CYS A 128 13.28 28.13 -26.82
N ARG A 129 13.45 27.43 -27.94
CA ARG A 129 13.64 28.07 -29.26
C ARG A 129 12.38 28.79 -29.76
N THR A 130 11.20 28.39 -29.29
CA THR A 130 9.93 29.03 -29.69
C THR A 130 9.57 30.25 -28.85
N TYR A 131 10.15 30.39 -27.66
CA TYR A 131 9.84 31.49 -26.74
C TYR A 131 10.15 32.89 -27.29
N PRO A 132 11.29 33.13 -27.98
CA PRO A 132 11.56 34.45 -28.57
C PRO A 132 10.45 34.87 -29.53
N THR A 133 10.11 34.01 -30.50
CA THR A 133 9.03 34.29 -31.47
C THR A 133 7.69 34.55 -30.78
N ARG A 134 7.36 33.76 -29.74
CA ARG A 134 6.12 33.96 -28.97
C ARG A 134 6.14 35.28 -28.20
N LEU A 135 7.29 35.67 -27.66
CA LEU A 135 7.46 36.93 -26.95
C LEU A 135 7.32 38.11 -27.93
N ASP A 136 7.97 38.04 -29.08
CA ASP A 136 7.88 39.07 -30.13
C ASP A 136 6.43 39.30 -30.57
N ASN A 137 5.68 38.22 -30.81
CA ASN A 137 4.25 38.30 -31.16
C ASN A 137 3.43 38.95 -30.04
N LEU A 138 3.68 38.59 -28.78
CA LEU A 138 2.96 39.19 -27.65
C LEU A 138 3.32 40.67 -27.51
N GLU A 139 4.58 41.05 -27.67
CA GLU A 139 5.01 42.44 -27.65
C GLU A 139 4.37 43.26 -28.78
N GLU A 140 4.23 42.67 -29.98
CA GLU A 140 3.52 43.30 -31.09
C GLU A 140 2.04 43.53 -30.77
N THR A 141 1.33 42.52 -30.26
CA THR A 141 -0.08 42.69 -29.87
C THR A 141 -0.27 43.75 -28.79
N VAL A 142 0.67 43.86 -27.83
CA VAL A 142 0.65 44.92 -26.82
C VAL A 142 0.89 46.30 -27.44
N LYS A 143 1.78 46.41 -28.42
CA LYS A 143 2.01 47.67 -29.15
C LYS A 143 0.76 48.09 -29.93
N GLU A 144 0.09 47.16 -30.59
CA GLU A 144 -1.15 47.42 -31.32
C GLU A 144 -2.28 47.86 -30.38
N ALA A 145 -2.50 47.13 -29.29
CA ALA A 145 -3.51 47.47 -28.29
C ALA A 145 -3.28 48.86 -27.66
N LYS A 146 -2.01 49.25 -27.46
CA LYS A 146 -1.68 50.61 -26.98
C LYS A 146 -2.07 51.69 -28.00
N LYS A 147 -1.80 51.47 -29.29
CA LYS A 147 -2.18 52.41 -30.36
C LYS A 147 -3.70 52.54 -30.47
N GLU A 148 -4.42 51.42 -30.40
CA GLU A 148 -5.88 51.43 -30.40
C GLU A 148 -6.45 52.19 -29.21
N LEU A 149 -5.89 51.98 -28.01
CA LEU A 149 -6.29 52.72 -26.81
C LEU A 149 -6.05 54.22 -26.94
N GLU A 150 -4.92 54.65 -27.51
CA GLU A 150 -4.65 56.07 -27.78
C GLU A 150 -5.67 56.67 -28.75
N LEU A 151 -6.02 55.95 -29.82
CA LEU A 151 -7.04 56.39 -30.76
C LEU A 151 -8.42 56.53 -30.09
N LEU A 152 -8.82 55.54 -29.28
CA LEU A 152 -10.08 55.56 -28.55
C LEU A 152 -10.14 56.70 -27.54
N LYS A 153 -9.02 57.02 -26.86
CA LYS A 153 -8.93 58.18 -25.97
C LYS A 153 -9.17 59.48 -26.73
N LEU A 154 -8.52 59.66 -27.88
CA LEU A 154 -8.71 60.85 -28.72
C LEU A 154 -10.18 60.96 -29.22
N MET A 155 -10.77 59.84 -29.63
CA MET A 155 -12.17 59.82 -30.06
C MET A 155 -13.11 60.19 -28.91
N ASN A 156 -12.86 59.67 -27.71
CA ASN A 156 -13.64 60.00 -26.53
C ASN A 156 -13.51 61.49 -26.15
N GLU A 157 -12.30 62.05 -26.19
CA GLU A 157 -12.08 63.49 -25.94
C GLU A 157 -12.86 64.36 -26.93
N LYS A 158 -12.85 64.02 -28.23
CA LYS A 158 -13.67 64.69 -29.25
C LYS A 158 -15.17 64.54 -29.00
N ALA A 159 -15.62 63.36 -28.59
CA ALA A 159 -17.04 63.13 -28.28
C ALA A 159 -17.50 63.93 -27.04
N VAL A 160 -16.66 63.99 -26.00
CA VAL A 160 -16.93 64.77 -24.78
C VAL A 160 -16.98 66.25 -25.09
N THR A 161 -15.97 66.80 -25.76
CA THR A 161 -15.94 68.22 -26.15
C THR A 161 -17.13 68.59 -27.03
N SER A 162 -17.45 67.77 -28.03
CA SER A 162 -18.64 67.97 -28.86
C SER A 162 -19.95 67.94 -28.05
N SER A 163 -20.08 67.02 -27.09
CA SER A 163 -21.26 66.97 -26.20
C SER A 163 -21.35 68.20 -25.31
N GLU A 164 -20.22 68.70 -24.80
CA GLU A 164 -20.17 69.91 -23.99
C GLU A 164 -20.52 71.16 -24.81
N ASP A 165 -20.04 71.26 -26.04
CA ASP A 165 -20.39 72.33 -26.98
C ASP A 165 -21.90 72.34 -27.25
N GLN A 166 -22.49 71.18 -27.57
CA GLN A 166 -23.93 71.04 -27.79
C GLN A 166 -24.75 71.40 -26.55
N ARG A 167 -24.30 71.03 -25.34
CA ARG A 167 -24.95 71.46 -24.09
C ARG A 167 -24.87 72.96 -23.88
N ARG A 168 -23.72 73.58 -24.17
CA ARG A 168 -23.53 75.04 -24.07
C ARG A 168 -24.43 75.79 -25.06
N GLU A 169 -24.55 75.29 -26.27
CA GLU A 169 -25.43 75.85 -27.30
C GLU A 169 -26.91 75.71 -26.91
N LEU A 170 -27.33 74.52 -26.45
CA LEU A 170 -28.69 74.28 -25.96
C LEU A 170 -29.04 75.24 -24.81
N HIS A 171 -28.19 75.39 -23.81
CA HIS A 171 -28.43 76.30 -22.69
C HIS A 171 -28.54 77.77 -23.16
N THR A 172 -27.84 78.14 -24.22
CA THR A 172 -27.94 79.48 -24.81
C THR A 172 -29.27 79.68 -25.52
N MET A 173 -29.67 78.73 -26.38
CA MET A 173 -30.98 78.74 -27.04
C MET A 173 -32.14 78.72 -26.05
N GLU A 174 -32.06 77.93 -24.97
CA GLU A 174 -33.08 77.89 -23.92
C GLU A 174 -33.25 79.25 -23.25
N ARG A 175 -32.14 79.91 -22.89
CA ARG A 175 -32.15 81.25 -22.29
C ARG A 175 -32.76 82.29 -23.22
N GLU A 176 -32.42 82.27 -24.50
CA GLU A 176 -33.01 83.15 -25.51
C GLU A 176 -34.52 82.90 -25.65
N MET A 177 -34.95 81.63 -25.68
CA MET A 177 -36.37 81.26 -25.69
C MET A 177 -37.13 81.75 -24.47
N TYR A 178 -36.55 81.62 -23.27
CA TYR A 178 -37.16 82.15 -22.04
C TYR A 178 -37.25 83.69 -22.06
N GLN A 179 -36.23 84.39 -22.56
CA GLN A 179 -36.25 85.85 -22.69
C GLN A 179 -37.28 86.31 -23.74
N ALA A 180 -37.33 85.67 -24.90
CA ALA A 180 -38.32 85.92 -25.95
C ALA A 180 -39.75 85.68 -25.45
N LYS A 181 -39.97 84.61 -24.70
CA LYS A 181 -41.27 84.35 -24.05
C LYS A 181 -41.62 85.46 -23.05
N ARG A 182 -40.68 85.87 -22.20
CA ARG A 182 -40.89 86.93 -21.20
C ARG A 182 -41.25 88.27 -21.84
N THR A 183 -40.54 88.66 -22.89
CA THR A 183 -40.81 89.91 -23.63
C THR A 183 -42.15 89.85 -24.36
N ARG A 184 -42.47 88.73 -25.02
CA ARG A 184 -43.79 88.51 -25.64
C ARG A 184 -44.92 88.56 -24.62
N ASP A 185 -44.76 87.93 -23.45
CA ASP A 185 -45.77 87.92 -22.40
C ASP A 185 -45.94 89.32 -21.78
N GLN A 186 -44.87 90.11 -21.67
CA GLN A 186 -44.92 91.53 -21.30
C GLN A 186 -45.72 92.35 -22.33
N GLN A 187 -45.41 92.22 -23.62
CA GLN A 187 -46.14 92.88 -24.71
C GLN A 187 -47.61 92.47 -24.76
N LEU A 188 -47.92 91.18 -24.57
CA LEU A 188 -49.29 90.68 -24.47
C LEU A 188 -50.03 91.27 -23.26
N ASN A 189 -49.35 91.46 -22.13
CA ASN A 189 -49.97 92.07 -20.95
C ASN A 189 -50.20 93.58 -21.16
N GLU A 190 -49.27 94.29 -21.80
CA GLU A 190 -49.41 95.71 -22.15
C GLU A 190 -50.57 95.92 -23.13
N THR A 191 -50.64 95.12 -24.20
CA THR A 191 -51.74 95.17 -25.17
C THR A 191 -53.07 94.78 -24.54
N LYS A 192 -53.12 93.77 -23.65
CA LYS A 192 -54.32 93.45 -22.87
C LYS A 192 -54.78 94.63 -22.02
N LYS A 193 -53.87 95.31 -21.30
CA LYS A 193 -54.22 96.51 -20.52
C LYS A 193 -54.78 97.62 -21.41
N GLU A 194 -54.18 97.87 -22.57
CA GLU A 194 -54.68 98.88 -23.52
C GLU A 194 -56.04 98.48 -24.12
N VAL A 195 -56.25 97.19 -24.43
CA VAL A 195 -57.54 96.66 -24.89
C VAL A 195 -58.61 96.76 -23.81
N GLU A 196 -58.31 96.42 -22.55
CA GLU A 196 -59.24 96.62 -21.41
C GLU A 196 -59.61 98.11 -21.26
N ARG A 197 -58.61 99.01 -21.34
CA ARG A 197 -58.83 100.47 -21.31
C ARG A 197 -59.70 100.97 -22.47
N ARG A 198 -59.71 100.27 -23.63
CA ARG A 198 -60.56 100.56 -24.79
C ARG A 198 -61.89 99.80 -24.80
N LYS A 199 -62.04 98.73 -24.03
CA LYS A 199 -63.27 97.94 -23.90
C LYS A 199 -64.25 98.53 -22.89
N GLU A 200 -63.79 99.29 -21.90
CA GLU A 200 -64.68 100.04 -21.00
C GLU A 200 -65.78 100.86 -21.72
N PRO A 201 -65.55 101.44 -22.92
CA PRO A 201 -66.63 102.05 -23.72
C PRO A 201 -67.29 101.16 -24.79
N ASN A 202 -66.78 99.96 -25.14
CA ASN A 202 -67.19 99.24 -26.36
C ASN A 202 -67.83 97.85 -26.15
N GLU A 203 -68.15 97.45 -24.91
CA GLU A 203 -68.84 96.17 -24.61
C GLU A 203 -70.29 96.08 -25.13
N ARG A 204 -70.82 97.10 -25.83
CA ARG A 204 -72.22 97.16 -26.27
C ARG A 204 -72.50 96.79 -27.72
N ALA A 205 -71.51 96.54 -28.57
CA ALA A 205 -71.78 96.30 -29.99
C ALA A 205 -71.10 95.05 -30.54
N GLU A 206 -71.95 94.04 -30.74
CA GLU A 206 -71.96 93.12 -31.88
C GLU A 206 -71.25 91.76 -31.83
N LYS A 207 -72.06 90.76 -32.20
CA LYS A 207 -71.76 89.38 -32.54
C LYS A 207 -72.10 89.18 -34.02
N ARG A 208 -71.39 88.22 -34.65
CA ARG A 208 -71.87 87.27 -35.70
C ARG A 208 -71.74 87.68 -37.19
N PRO A 209 -71.74 86.69 -38.13
CA PRO A 209 -70.53 86.34 -38.89
C PRO A 209 -70.70 86.14 -40.43
N LYS A 210 -69.54 85.87 -41.06
CA LYS A 210 -69.23 85.23 -42.36
C LYS A 210 -70.37 84.80 -43.31
N VAL A 211 -70.20 85.14 -44.59
CA VAL A 211 -70.77 84.44 -45.75
C VAL A 211 -69.67 84.18 -46.79
N THR A 212 -69.63 82.94 -47.27
CA THR A 212 -68.81 82.37 -48.35
C THR A 212 -69.42 82.69 -49.72
N ILE A 213 -68.61 83.01 -50.73
CA ILE A 213 -69.02 82.99 -52.15
C ILE A 213 -67.95 82.27 -52.98
N LEU A 214 -68.41 81.29 -53.76
CA LEU A 214 -67.72 80.51 -54.79
C LEU A 214 -68.06 81.09 -56.17
N THR A 215 -67.07 81.18 -57.06
CA THR A 215 -67.15 81.27 -58.55
C THR A 215 -65.73 80.98 -59.07
N ASP A 216 -65.44 80.51 -60.29
CA ASP A 216 -66.15 79.72 -61.29
C ASP A 216 -65.07 79.05 -62.18
N ASN A 217 -65.44 77.97 -62.86
CA ASN A 217 -64.56 77.09 -63.62
C ASN A 217 -64.20 77.58 -65.04
N THR A 218 -62.96 78.01 -65.27
CA THR A 218 -62.27 77.93 -66.57
C THR A 218 -60.74 77.79 -66.46
N GLU A 219 -60.20 77.07 -65.48
CA GLU A 219 -58.74 76.84 -65.33
C GLU A 219 -58.34 75.36 -65.14
N LEU A 220 -59.28 74.42 -65.15
CA LEU A 220 -59.03 73.00 -64.79
C LEU A 220 -58.12 72.23 -65.76
N LYS A 221 -58.00 72.63 -67.03
CA LYS A 221 -57.15 71.92 -68.01
C LYS A 221 -55.70 72.41 -67.96
N ILE A 222 -55.50 73.70 -67.71
CA ILE A 222 -54.19 74.33 -67.50
C ILE A 222 -53.64 73.92 -66.14
N ALA A 223 -54.48 73.93 -65.10
CA ALA A 223 -54.13 73.45 -63.76
C ALA A 223 -53.74 71.97 -63.72
N LYS A 224 -54.46 71.08 -64.42
CA LYS A 224 -54.09 69.65 -64.49
C LYS A 224 -52.74 69.41 -65.19
N LEU A 225 -52.47 70.10 -66.31
CA LEU A 225 -51.18 70.01 -66.99
C LEU A 225 -50.03 70.62 -66.16
N GLN A 226 -50.31 71.64 -65.37
CA GLN A 226 -49.33 72.22 -64.43
C GLN A 226 -49.07 71.33 -63.22
N ILE A 227 -50.09 70.67 -62.66
CA ILE A 227 -49.93 69.69 -61.59
C ILE A 227 -49.12 68.48 -62.08
N GLU A 228 -49.42 67.96 -63.27
CA GLU A 228 -48.67 66.83 -63.85
C GLU A 228 -47.22 67.21 -64.19
N LYS A 229 -46.96 68.48 -64.55
CA LYS A 229 -45.59 69.01 -64.70
C LYS A 229 -44.88 69.17 -63.36
N LEU A 230 -45.57 69.64 -62.33
CA LEU A 230 -45.04 69.78 -60.97
C LEU A 230 -44.69 68.42 -60.35
N GLU A 231 -45.56 67.42 -60.49
CA GLU A 231 -45.29 66.05 -60.05
C GLU A 231 -44.10 65.42 -60.78
N ARG A 232 -43.94 65.69 -62.09
CA ARG A 232 -42.74 65.27 -62.82
C ARG A 232 -41.49 65.98 -62.30
N HIS A 233 -41.57 67.26 -62.00
CA HIS A 233 -40.45 68.04 -61.49
C HIS A 233 -40.06 67.59 -60.07
N GLU A 234 -41.02 67.25 -59.21
CA GLU A 234 -40.77 66.69 -57.89
C GLU A 234 -40.10 65.30 -57.97
N LYS A 235 -40.52 64.45 -58.92
CA LYS A 235 -39.84 63.18 -59.20
C LYS A 235 -38.41 63.38 -59.70
N ILE A 236 -38.16 64.40 -60.52
CA ILE A 236 -36.80 64.73 -60.96
C ILE A 236 -35.95 65.20 -59.78
N LEU A 237 -36.47 66.12 -58.95
CA LEU A 237 -35.77 66.60 -57.75
C LEU A 237 -35.42 65.48 -56.76
N THR A 238 -36.33 64.53 -56.54
CA THR A 238 -36.08 63.38 -55.65
C THR A 238 -35.05 62.42 -56.21
N LEU A 239 -35.02 62.23 -57.53
CA LEU A 239 -33.96 61.46 -58.21
C LEU A 239 -32.62 62.20 -58.12
N ASP A 240 -32.58 63.51 -58.36
CA ASP A 240 -31.38 64.33 -58.26
C ASP A 240 -30.80 64.32 -56.83
N GLU A 241 -31.65 64.41 -55.81
CA GLU A 241 -31.24 64.22 -54.41
C GLU A 241 -30.63 62.83 -54.16
N GLY A 242 -31.22 61.79 -54.75
CA GLY A 242 -30.71 60.42 -54.67
C GLY A 242 -29.34 60.29 -55.33
N PHE A 243 -29.16 60.91 -56.50
CA PHE A 243 -27.90 60.90 -57.23
C PHE A 243 -26.80 61.67 -56.51
N GLU A 244 -27.10 62.83 -55.94
CA GLU A 244 -26.12 63.57 -55.13
C GLU A 244 -25.73 62.83 -53.86
N LYS A 245 -26.65 62.09 -53.22
CA LYS A 245 -26.30 61.22 -52.08
C LYS A 245 -25.32 60.12 -52.50
N ILE A 246 -25.54 59.49 -53.65
CA ILE A 246 -24.64 58.43 -54.18
C ILE A 246 -23.28 59.03 -54.55
N LYS A 247 -23.28 60.17 -55.25
CA LYS A 247 -22.06 60.88 -55.66
C LYS A 247 -21.19 61.28 -54.46
N ASN A 248 -21.81 61.83 -53.41
CA ASN A 248 -21.12 62.18 -52.17
C ASN A 248 -20.64 60.95 -51.39
N ALA A 249 -21.37 59.84 -51.41
CA ALA A 249 -20.96 58.61 -50.72
C ALA A 249 -19.79 57.89 -51.40
N ILE A 250 -19.67 58.01 -52.73
CA ILE A 250 -18.60 57.38 -53.53
C ILE A 250 -17.41 58.34 -53.74
N ASP A 251 -17.58 59.63 -53.42
CA ASP A 251 -16.60 60.71 -53.58
C ASP A 251 -16.09 60.83 -55.03
N VAL A 252 -17.03 61.18 -55.92
CA VAL A 252 -16.80 61.31 -57.36
C VAL A 252 -17.29 62.66 -57.87
N SER A 253 -16.61 63.19 -58.89
CA SER A 253 -16.89 64.53 -59.42
C SER A 253 -18.10 64.56 -60.35
N ASP A 254 -18.39 63.47 -61.07
CA ASP A 254 -19.45 63.40 -62.07
C ASP A 254 -20.18 62.04 -62.07
N MET A 255 -21.41 62.00 -62.62
CA MET A 255 -22.20 60.78 -62.70
C MET A 255 -21.58 59.76 -63.66
N GLU A 256 -20.97 60.22 -64.74
CA GLU A 256 -20.27 59.39 -65.72
C GLU A 256 -19.10 58.63 -65.08
N ASP A 257 -18.43 59.22 -64.08
CA ASP A 257 -17.36 58.55 -63.33
C ASP A 257 -17.88 57.38 -62.47
N ILE A 258 -19.10 57.51 -61.93
CA ILE A 258 -19.76 56.42 -61.19
C ILE A 258 -20.01 55.26 -62.14
N VAL A 259 -20.62 55.53 -63.30
CA VAL A 259 -20.93 54.51 -64.30
C VAL A 259 -19.64 53.84 -64.79
N PHE A 260 -18.61 54.62 -65.11
CA PHE A 260 -17.31 54.11 -65.56
C PHE A 260 -16.64 53.20 -64.51
N ARG A 261 -16.62 53.62 -63.24
CA ARG A 261 -16.05 52.81 -62.15
C ARG A 261 -16.85 51.54 -61.88
N VAL A 262 -18.18 51.61 -61.90
CA VAL A 262 -19.04 50.44 -61.69
C VAL A 262 -18.89 49.43 -62.83
N VAL A 263 -18.86 49.90 -64.09
CA VAL A 263 -18.65 49.03 -65.26
C VAL A 263 -17.26 48.38 -65.22
N ASN A 264 -16.23 49.11 -64.80
CA ASN A 264 -14.87 48.57 -64.75
C ASN A 264 -14.53 47.78 -63.47
N GLN A 265 -15.49 47.57 -62.57
CA GLN A 265 -15.30 46.79 -61.34
C GLN A 265 -15.62 45.31 -61.48
N ASP A 266 -16.11 44.84 -62.64
CA ASP A 266 -16.51 43.44 -62.85
C ASP A 266 -15.40 42.45 -62.49
N HIS A 267 -14.17 42.70 -62.91
CA HIS A 267 -13.03 41.83 -62.56
C HIS A 267 -12.70 41.84 -61.05
N THR A 268 -12.86 42.98 -60.39
CA THR A 268 -12.66 43.08 -58.93
C THR A 268 -13.74 42.31 -58.18
N ARG A 269 -15.01 42.42 -58.61
CA ARG A 269 -16.12 41.64 -58.08
C ARG A 269 -15.89 40.14 -58.25
N ASP A 270 -15.49 39.72 -59.43
CA ASP A 270 -15.27 38.29 -59.73
C ASP A 270 -14.09 37.73 -58.93
N ARG A 271 -13.02 38.51 -58.76
CA ARG A 271 -11.90 38.17 -57.88
C ARG A 271 -12.34 38.01 -56.42
N ILE A 272 -13.16 38.93 -55.90
CA ILE A 272 -13.67 38.85 -54.52
C ILE A 272 -14.57 37.63 -54.36
N ARG A 273 -15.47 37.35 -55.31
CA ARG A 273 -16.31 36.14 -55.28
C ARG A 273 -15.48 34.87 -55.35
N HIS A 274 -14.40 34.86 -56.12
CA HIS A 274 -13.48 33.73 -56.15
C HIS A 274 -12.80 33.53 -54.80
N GLN A 275 -12.26 34.59 -54.21
CA GLN A 275 -11.65 34.55 -52.88
C GLN A 275 -12.65 34.10 -51.80
N GLU A 276 -13.90 34.59 -51.85
CA GLU A 276 -14.97 34.16 -50.94
C GLU A 276 -15.21 32.65 -51.07
N LYS A 277 -15.30 32.13 -52.30
CA LYS A 277 -15.47 30.70 -52.57
C LYS A 277 -14.28 29.88 -52.05
N GLU A 278 -13.05 30.31 -52.30
CA GLU A 278 -11.84 29.63 -51.82
C GLU A 278 -11.79 29.61 -50.28
N LYS A 279 -12.11 30.73 -49.62
CA LYS A 279 -12.13 30.82 -48.16
C LYS A 279 -13.23 29.96 -47.55
N LEU A 280 -14.42 29.91 -48.17
CA LEU A 280 -15.50 29.01 -47.75
C LEU A 280 -15.09 27.53 -47.86
N GLN A 281 -14.42 27.15 -48.95
CA GLN A 281 -13.90 25.79 -49.12
C GLN A 281 -12.81 25.46 -48.10
N ALA A 282 -11.88 26.38 -47.85
CA ALA A 282 -10.84 26.20 -46.83
C ALA A 282 -11.44 26.04 -45.43
N LYS A 283 -12.45 26.86 -45.09
CA LYS A 283 -13.19 26.74 -43.83
C LYS A 283 -13.87 25.37 -43.69
N ALA A 284 -14.50 24.87 -44.75
CA ALA A 284 -15.13 23.55 -44.73
C ALA A 284 -14.10 22.43 -44.49
N ARG A 285 -12.94 22.48 -45.16
CA ARG A 285 -11.85 21.51 -44.95
C ARG A 285 -11.31 21.53 -43.51
N LEU A 286 -11.08 22.73 -42.96
CA LEU A 286 -10.59 22.87 -41.58
C LEU A 286 -11.62 22.36 -40.55
N LEU A 287 -12.92 22.53 -40.81
CA LEU A 287 -13.96 21.96 -39.94
C LEU A 287 -13.95 20.43 -39.98
N GLU A 288 -13.77 19.83 -41.15
CA GLU A 288 -13.68 18.37 -41.31
C GLU A 288 -12.40 17.81 -40.65
N GLU A 289 -11.26 18.48 -40.84
CA GLU A 289 -10.00 18.12 -40.17
C GLU A 289 -10.11 18.22 -38.65
N ARG A 290 -10.73 19.30 -38.14
CA ARG A 290 -11.01 19.45 -36.71
C ARG A 290 -11.86 18.29 -36.18
N GLU A 291 -12.89 17.88 -36.91
CA GLU A 291 -13.75 16.77 -36.48
C GLU A 291 -13.01 15.43 -36.47
N LYS A 292 -12.16 15.18 -37.47
CA LYS A 292 -11.27 14.00 -37.49
C LYS A 292 -10.31 14.01 -36.31
N LEU A 293 -9.71 15.17 -36.01
CA LEU A 293 -8.79 15.30 -34.88
C LEU A 293 -9.46 15.06 -33.53
N ILE A 294 -10.70 15.52 -33.36
CA ILE A 294 -11.51 15.27 -32.15
C ILE A 294 -11.73 13.77 -31.96
N LYS A 295 -12.13 13.05 -33.02
CA LYS A 295 -12.35 11.59 -32.95
C LYS A 295 -11.07 10.83 -32.57
N VAL A 296 -9.94 11.15 -33.21
CA VAL A 296 -8.64 10.55 -32.88
C VAL A 296 -8.23 10.86 -31.42
N PHE A 297 -8.47 12.08 -30.96
CA PHE A 297 -8.18 12.46 -29.58
C PHE A 297 -9.04 11.69 -28.57
N GLU A 298 -10.33 11.51 -28.84
CA GLU A 298 -11.23 10.73 -27.98
C GLU A 298 -10.77 9.26 -27.91
N GLU A 299 -10.47 8.64 -29.05
CA GLU A 299 -9.93 7.27 -29.09
C GLU A 299 -8.62 7.16 -28.30
N MET A 300 -7.72 8.14 -28.42
CA MET A 300 -6.46 8.19 -27.69
C MET A 300 -6.68 8.36 -26.17
N LYS A 301 -7.65 9.20 -25.76
CA LYS A 301 -8.00 9.41 -24.35
C LYS A 301 -8.49 8.13 -23.69
N PHE A 302 -9.37 7.39 -24.35
CA PHE A 302 -9.94 6.16 -23.78
C PHE A 302 -8.96 4.98 -23.83
N THR A 303 -8.09 4.91 -24.84
CA THR A 303 -7.03 3.89 -24.89
C THR A 303 -5.94 4.14 -23.86
N SER A 304 -5.50 5.39 -23.68
CA SER A 304 -4.53 5.78 -22.65
C SER A 304 -5.05 5.51 -21.23
N GLN A 305 -6.30 5.90 -20.94
CA GLN A 305 -6.91 5.60 -19.63
C GLN A 305 -7.03 4.10 -19.35
N ARG A 306 -7.35 3.27 -20.35
CA ARG A 306 -7.40 1.81 -20.19
C ARG A 306 -6.01 1.22 -19.88
N GLN A 307 -4.95 1.72 -20.52
CA GLN A 307 -3.59 1.26 -20.24
C GLN A 307 -3.10 1.71 -18.85
N ILE A 308 -3.41 2.94 -18.44
CA ILE A 308 -3.10 3.44 -17.09
C ILE A 308 -3.84 2.62 -16.02
N ALA A 309 -5.11 2.30 -16.24
CA ALA A 309 -5.88 1.46 -15.31
C ALA A 309 -5.30 0.02 -15.22
N LYS A 310 -4.85 -0.55 -16.34
CA LYS A 310 -4.18 -1.86 -16.36
C LYS A 310 -2.83 -1.82 -15.65
N GLY A 311 -2.04 -0.77 -15.89
CA GLY A 311 -0.76 -0.55 -15.21
C GLY A 311 -0.94 -0.36 -13.71
N ARG A 312 -1.96 0.40 -13.29
CA ARG A 312 -2.27 0.59 -11.87
C ARG A 312 -2.64 -0.71 -11.17
N ARG A 313 -3.51 -1.54 -11.77
CA ARG A 313 -3.86 -2.86 -11.23
C ARG A 313 -2.63 -3.77 -11.07
N LEU A 314 -1.73 -3.78 -12.06
CA LEU A 314 -0.51 -4.57 -11.97
C LEU A 314 0.40 -4.08 -10.83
N VAL A 315 0.50 -2.76 -10.62
CA VAL A 315 1.24 -2.20 -9.49
C VAL A 315 0.60 -2.62 -8.18
N ASP A 316 -0.72 -2.48 -8.05
CA ASP A 316 -1.44 -2.85 -6.83
C ASP A 316 -1.26 -4.36 -6.51
N GLU A 317 -1.32 -5.25 -7.52
CA GLU A 317 -1.04 -6.69 -7.39
C GLU A 317 0.41 -6.95 -6.94
N MET A 318 1.39 -6.27 -7.53
CA MET A 318 2.81 -6.43 -7.15
C MET A 318 3.07 -5.90 -5.74
N GLU A 319 2.44 -4.81 -5.34
CA GLU A 319 2.51 -4.29 -3.96
C GLU A 319 1.92 -5.28 -2.95
N GLU A 320 0.83 -5.98 -3.31
CA GLU A 320 0.24 -7.02 -2.48
C GLU A 320 1.18 -8.23 -2.34
N TYR A 321 1.76 -8.71 -3.44
CA TYR A 321 2.77 -9.78 -3.41
C TYR A 321 3.99 -9.42 -2.56
N VAL A 322 4.50 -8.18 -2.68
CA VAL A 322 5.64 -7.73 -1.87
C VAL A 322 5.28 -7.72 -0.39
N LYS A 323 4.08 -7.24 -0.03
CA LYS A 323 3.63 -7.26 1.37
C LYS A 323 3.52 -8.67 1.93
N GLU A 324 2.98 -9.61 1.15
CA GLU A 324 2.87 -11.02 1.56
C GLU A 324 4.26 -11.63 1.79
N GLU A 325 5.20 -11.43 0.86
CA GLU A 325 6.57 -11.92 0.99
C GLU A 325 7.33 -11.26 2.15
N GLU A 326 7.12 -9.96 2.41
CA GLU A 326 7.68 -9.29 3.59
C GLU A 326 7.14 -9.87 4.89
N THR A 327 5.84 -10.22 4.96
CA THR A 327 5.26 -10.89 6.13
C THR A 327 5.85 -12.27 6.33
N ASN A 328 5.97 -13.07 5.27
CA ASN A 328 6.56 -14.41 5.31
C ASN A 328 8.02 -14.37 5.77
N CYS A 329 8.80 -13.43 5.24
CA CYS A 329 10.19 -13.23 5.63
C CYS A 329 10.31 -12.83 7.12
N ARG A 330 9.43 -11.94 7.59
CA ARG A 330 9.40 -11.49 8.99
C ARG A 330 9.09 -12.64 9.94
N GLU A 331 8.12 -13.48 9.60
CA GLU A 331 7.76 -14.68 10.39
C GLU A 331 8.90 -15.71 10.39
N ALA A 332 9.52 -15.97 9.23
CA ALA A 332 10.67 -16.87 9.13
C ALA A 332 11.86 -16.37 9.99
N LEU A 333 12.15 -15.08 9.97
CA LEU A 333 13.18 -14.46 10.82
C LEU A 333 12.83 -14.54 12.31
N ALA A 334 11.57 -14.33 12.68
CA ALA A 334 11.12 -14.46 14.07
C ALA A 334 11.29 -15.91 14.57
N ASN A 335 10.90 -16.89 13.76
CA ASN A 335 11.08 -18.31 14.06
C ASN A 335 12.56 -18.70 14.17
N MET A 336 13.41 -18.19 13.25
CA MET A 336 14.84 -18.41 13.30
C MET A 336 15.46 -17.88 14.60
N ARG A 337 15.11 -16.64 15.00
CA ARG A 337 15.59 -16.04 16.26
C ARG A 337 15.11 -16.80 17.49
N ALA A 338 13.87 -17.28 17.49
CA ALA A 338 13.35 -18.09 18.58
C ALA A 338 14.11 -19.41 18.72
N ASN A 339 14.39 -20.09 17.60
CA ASN A 339 15.18 -21.31 17.57
C ASN A 339 16.64 -21.08 17.99
N GLU A 340 17.25 -19.98 17.54
CA GLU A 340 18.61 -19.60 17.93
C GLU A 340 18.70 -19.36 19.44
N LYS A 341 17.73 -18.63 20.02
CA LYS A 341 17.64 -18.44 21.47
C LYS A 341 17.51 -19.77 22.21
N LEU A 342 16.61 -20.65 21.75
CA LEU A 342 16.44 -21.99 22.35
C LEU A 342 17.74 -22.80 22.29
N LEU A 343 18.49 -22.71 21.19
CA LEU A 343 19.74 -23.43 21.01
C LEU A 343 20.83 -22.90 21.95
N LEU A 344 20.91 -21.58 22.16
CA LEU A 344 21.79 -20.97 23.15
C LEU A 344 21.41 -21.37 24.59
N ASP A 345 20.11 -21.39 24.91
CA ASP A 345 19.59 -21.83 26.20
C ASP A 345 19.94 -23.31 26.45
N LEU A 346 19.78 -24.18 25.45
CA LEU A 346 20.20 -25.58 25.52
C LEU A 346 21.70 -25.73 25.69
N GLN A 347 22.51 -25.00 24.92
CA GLN A 347 23.98 -25.05 25.03
C GLN A 347 24.47 -24.61 26.42
N SER A 348 23.90 -23.54 26.97
CA SER A 348 24.22 -23.08 28.32
C SER A 348 23.76 -24.09 29.39
N GLY A 349 22.58 -24.68 29.22
CA GLY A 349 22.06 -25.75 30.07
C GLY A 349 22.93 -27.00 30.07
N ILE A 350 23.40 -27.43 28.90
CA ILE A 350 24.32 -28.57 28.73
C ILE A 350 25.66 -28.28 29.41
N THR A 351 26.21 -27.08 29.20
CA THR A 351 27.48 -26.65 29.83
C THR A 351 27.36 -26.67 31.35
N THR A 352 26.24 -26.14 31.88
CA THR A 352 25.95 -26.12 33.32
C THR A 352 25.79 -27.55 33.88
N LEU A 353 25.10 -28.43 33.15
CA LEU A 353 24.94 -29.82 33.52
C LEU A 353 26.28 -30.56 33.54
N PHE A 354 27.14 -30.30 32.55
CA PHE A 354 28.45 -30.91 32.44
C PHE A 354 29.36 -30.49 33.61
N GLU A 355 29.34 -29.21 33.97
CA GLU A 355 30.08 -28.67 35.12
C GLU A 355 29.60 -29.28 36.44
N LYS A 356 28.28 -29.45 36.64
CA LYS A 356 27.73 -30.13 37.83
C LYS A 356 28.12 -31.60 37.91
N LEU A 357 28.38 -32.25 36.77
CA LEU A 357 28.76 -33.66 36.68
C LEU A 357 30.27 -33.86 36.54
N LYS A 358 31.10 -32.84 36.81
CA LYS A 358 32.56 -32.93 36.62
C LYS A 358 33.22 -34.02 37.48
N ASP A 359 32.69 -34.27 38.67
CA ASP A 359 33.27 -35.22 39.63
C ASP A 359 32.96 -36.68 39.28
N VAL A 360 31.97 -36.92 38.42
CA VAL A 360 31.59 -38.26 37.96
C VAL A 360 32.49 -38.68 36.81
N LYS A 361 33.33 -39.69 37.05
CA LYS A 361 34.33 -40.15 36.08
C LYS A 361 33.82 -41.34 35.27
N LEU A 362 33.68 -41.15 33.97
CA LEU A 362 33.42 -42.23 33.02
C LEU A 362 34.68 -43.07 32.79
N LYS A 363 34.49 -44.38 32.63
CA LYS A 363 35.56 -45.32 32.27
C LYS A 363 35.92 -45.20 30.77
N PRO A 364 37.18 -45.47 30.38
CA PRO A 364 37.59 -45.51 28.97
C PRO A 364 36.70 -46.46 28.15
N PRO A 365 36.33 -46.13 26.91
CA PRO A 365 36.90 -45.10 26.02
C PRO A 365 36.26 -43.70 26.16
N ASN A 366 35.33 -43.50 27.09
CA ASN A 366 34.60 -42.24 27.23
C ASN A 366 35.50 -41.14 27.83
N HIS A 367 35.31 -39.90 27.39
CA HIS A 367 36.11 -38.76 27.86
C HIS A 367 35.37 -37.99 28.95
N ASN A 368 36.13 -37.34 29.85
CA ASN A 368 35.59 -36.62 31.01
C ASN A 368 35.71 -35.09 30.88
N TYR A 369 36.21 -34.60 29.75
CA TYR A 369 36.35 -33.18 29.42
C TYR A 369 35.37 -32.81 28.29
N SER A 370 34.89 -31.57 28.30
CA SER A 370 34.02 -31.04 27.24
C SER A 370 34.79 -30.94 25.93
N ARG A 371 34.18 -31.39 24.84
CA ARG A 371 34.76 -31.31 23.48
C ARG A 371 34.34 -30.04 22.73
N GLY A 372 33.48 -29.21 23.33
CA GLY A 372 32.94 -27.99 22.71
C GLY A 372 31.78 -28.24 21.74
N ASP A 373 31.37 -29.49 21.52
CA ASP A 373 30.14 -29.84 20.81
C ASP A 373 29.02 -30.13 21.84
N PRO A 374 27.94 -29.33 21.87
CA PRO A 374 26.82 -29.52 22.80
C PRO A 374 26.19 -30.92 22.74
N VAL A 375 26.18 -31.57 21.57
CA VAL A 375 25.56 -32.90 21.42
C VAL A 375 26.41 -33.97 22.12
N ASP A 376 27.72 -33.93 21.90
CA ASP A 376 28.69 -34.83 22.54
C ASP A 376 28.76 -34.62 24.06
N ASP A 377 28.70 -33.35 24.48
CA ASP A 377 28.71 -32.98 25.89
C ASP A 377 27.43 -33.46 26.58
N LEU A 378 26.26 -33.32 25.94
CA LEU A 378 24.99 -33.86 26.45
C LEU A 378 25.00 -35.39 26.54
N ALA A 379 25.52 -36.08 25.52
CA ALA A 379 25.67 -37.54 25.55
C ALA A 379 26.63 -38.01 26.67
N SER A 380 27.64 -37.20 26.98
CA SER A 380 28.56 -37.45 28.09
C SER A 380 27.90 -37.21 29.44
N CYS A 381 27.11 -36.12 29.58
CA CYS A 381 26.26 -35.88 30.75
C CYS A 381 25.28 -37.02 31.00
N ALA A 382 24.61 -37.53 29.96
CA ALA A 382 23.67 -38.65 30.08
C ALA A 382 24.36 -39.92 30.62
N ARG A 383 25.55 -40.26 30.10
CA ARG A 383 26.35 -41.39 30.59
C ARG A 383 26.82 -41.20 32.03
N LYS A 384 27.18 -39.98 32.42
CA LYS A 384 27.56 -39.66 33.80
C LYS A 384 26.38 -39.81 34.75
N LEU A 385 25.20 -39.32 34.36
CA LEU A 385 23.96 -39.50 35.13
C LEU A 385 23.58 -40.97 35.30
N ASP A 386 23.69 -41.77 34.25
CA ASP A 386 23.45 -43.23 34.30
C ASP A 386 24.42 -43.95 35.25
N THR A 387 25.70 -43.51 35.28
CA THR A 387 26.69 -44.02 36.22
C THR A 387 26.33 -43.66 37.67
N LEU A 388 25.95 -42.40 37.90
CA LEU A 388 25.46 -41.92 39.20
C LEU A 388 24.21 -42.68 39.68
N LEU A 389 23.26 -42.93 38.78
CA LEU A 389 22.04 -43.69 39.07
C LEU A 389 22.38 -45.13 39.52
N LYS A 390 23.35 -45.77 38.86
CA LYS A 390 23.85 -47.09 39.23
C LYS A 390 24.57 -47.09 40.58
N GLU A 391 25.40 -46.08 40.85
CA GLU A 391 26.09 -45.92 42.14
C GLU A 391 25.13 -45.64 43.30
N LEU A 392 24.04 -44.92 43.05
CA LEU A 392 22.99 -44.65 44.03
C LEU A 392 22.02 -45.84 44.23
N GLY A 393 22.22 -46.96 43.51
CA GLY A 393 21.33 -48.13 43.59
C GLY A 393 19.91 -47.84 43.10
N LEU A 394 19.74 -46.81 42.28
CA LEU A 394 18.47 -46.43 41.65
C LEU A 394 18.37 -47.12 40.29
N SER A 395 18.49 -48.45 40.25
CA SER A 395 18.15 -49.22 39.04
C SER A 395 16.64 -49.24 38.82
N GLU A 396 16.23 -49.50 37.57
CA GLU A 396 14.94 -49.31 36.88
C GLU A 396 13.59 -49.63 37.58
N ASP A 397 13.56 -50.03 38.85
CA ASP A 397 12.33 -50.36 39.61
C ASP A 397 11.97 -49.37 40.74
N VAL A 398 12.75 -48.31 40.95
CA VAL A 398 12.34 -47.27 41.92
C VAL A 398 11.45 -46.27 41.21
N ASN A 399 10.14 -46.53 41.25
CA ASN A 399 9.11 -45.57 40.85
C ASN A 399 9.27 -44.29 41.69
N ILE A 400 10.00 -43.31 41.16
CA ILE A 400 10.31 -42.03 41.80
C ILE A 400 9.03 -41.34 42.28
N ASN A 401 7.92 -41.50 41.56
CA ASN A 401 6.61 -40.99 41.98
C ASN A 401 6.10 -41.62 43.27
N LYS A 402 6.37 -42.91 43.54
CA LYS A 402 6.01 -43.54 44.83
C LYS A 402 6.87 -43.02 45.98
N LYS A 403 8.16 -42.73 45.76
CA LYS A 403 9.04 -42.18 46.80
C LYS A 403 8.73 -40.71 47.11
N ILE A 404 8.33 -39.94 46.09
CA ILE A 404 7.83 -38.56 46.24
C ILE A 404 6.46 -38.54 46.94
N GLN A 405 5.57 -39.51 46.66
CA GLN A 405 4.31 -39.67 47.40
C GLN A 405 4.52 -40.16 48.85
N MET A 406 5.59 -40.91 49.11
CA MET A 406 5.99 -41.35 50.46
C MET A 406 6.83 -40.32 51.23
N MET A 407 7.29 -39.26 50.58
CA MET A 407 7.89 -38.12 51.28
C MET A 407 6.78 -37.31 51.93
N ASP A 408 6.76 -37.35 53.25
CA ASP A 408 5.93 -36.50 54.08
C ASP A 408 6.23 -35.03 53.74
N ARG A 409 5.33 -34.39 52.96
CA ARG A 409 5.49 -32.99 52.51
C ARG A 409 5.71 -32.06 53.70
N HIS A 410 5.17 -32.41 54.88
CA HIS A 410 5.37 -31.64 56.10
C HIS A 410 6.83 -31.66 56.57
N LYS A 411 7.46 -32.84 56.59
CA LYS A 411 8.88 -32.98 56.98
C LYS A 411 9.83 -32.31 55.98
N LEU A 412 9.49 -32.34 54.70
CA LEU A 412 10.25 -31.64 53.67
C LEU A 412 10.12 -30.12 53.83
N HIS A 413 8.91 -29.61 54.07
CA HIS A 413 8.69 -28.19 54.31
C HIS A 413 9.40 -27.71 55.58
N GLU A 414 9.33 -28.47 56.67
CA GLU A 414 10.02 -28.18 57.93
C GLU A 414 11.56 -28.18 57.78
N TYR A 415 12.11 -29.13 57.01
CA TYR A 415 13.54 -29.16 56.69
C TYR A 415 14.00 -27.98 55.83
N LEU A 416 13.18 -27.56 54.86
CA LEU A 416 13.46 -26.40 54.01
C LEU A 416 13.30 -25.09 54.79
N GLU A 417 12.34 -25.01 55.71
CA GLU A 417 12.16 -23.89 56.64
C GLU A 417 13.34 -23.75 57.61
N GLY A 418 13.90 -24.84 58.11
CA GLY A 418 15.09 -24.82 58.97
C GLY A 418 16.41 -24.47 58.26
N ARG A 419 16.43 -24.41 56.92
CA ARG A 419 17.61 -24.11 56.09
C ARG A 419 17.56 -22.73 55.43
N LEU A 420 16.51 -21.95 55.69
CA LEU A 420 16.38 -20.59 55.16
C LEU A 420 17.28 -19.60 55.94
N PRO A 421 17.99 -18.68 55.26
CA PRO A 421 18.76 -17.62 55.93
C PRO A 421 17.89 -16.77 56.85
N GLN A 422 18.43 -16.32 57.99
CA GLN A 422 17.67 -15.56 59.00
C GLN A 422 17.11 -14.21 58.50
N GLU A 423 17.58 -13.73 57.35
CA GLU A 423 17.13 -12.49 56.69
C GLU A 423 15.84 -12.68 55.88
N ASN A 424 15.44 -13.93 55.59
CA ASN A 424 14.21 -14.21 54.87
C ASN A 424 12.99 -14.16 55.82
N ILE A 425 12.41 -12.97 55.98
CA ILE A 425 11.11 -12.80 56.62
C ILE A 425 10.03 -13.17 55.62
N ARG A 426 9.43 -14.35 55.78
CA ARG A 426 8.30 -14.78 54.94
C ARG A 426 6.99 -14.22 55.53
N ILE A 427 6.40 -13.26 54.84
CA ILE A 427 5.06 -12.74 55.17
C ILE A 427 4.05 -13.86 54.87
N LYS A 428 3.34 -14.36 55.88
CA LYS A 428 2.17 -15.22 55.68
C LYS A 428 1.07 -14.35 55.10
N VAL A 429 0.80 -14.51 53.81
CA VAL A 429 -0.40 -13.96 53.18
C VAL A 429 -1.53 -14.92 53.55
N GLU A 430 -2.47 -14.44 54.36
CA GLU A 430 -3.71 -15.18 54.63
C GLU A 430 -4.49 -15.33 53.32
N ALA A 431 -5.23 -16.44 53.18
CA ALA A 431 -5.96 -16.71 51.96
C ALA A 431 -7.02 -15.61 51.75
N ASP A 432 -6.86 -14.89 50.64
CA ASP A 432 -7.77 -13.86 50.13
C ASP A 432 -9.23 -14.36 50.17
N ASP A 433 -10.01 -13.81 51.09
CA ASP A 433 -11.42 -14.08 51.28
C ASP A 433 -12.25 -13.19 50.34
N GLY A 434 -12.01 -13.32 49.03
CA GLY A 434 -12.93 -12.97 47.94
C GLY A 434 -13.90 -11.83 48.20
N SER A 435 -13.37 -10.64 48.48
CA SER A 435 -14.15 -9.44 48.82
C SER A 435 -13.60 -8.21 48.08
N ASP A 436 -13.65 -8.25 46.75
CA ASP A 436 -13.54 -7.05 45.89
C ASP A 436 -14.77 -7.02 44.96
N GLU A 437 -15.94 -6.75 45.54
CA GLU A 437 -17.05 -6.12 44.82
C GLU A 437 -16.95 -4.60 45.00
N ASP A 438 -15.95 -3.99 44.37
CA ASP A 438 -15.95 -2.56 44.11
C ASP A 438 -16.79 -2.31 42.84
N ASP A 439 -18.09 -2.12 43.08
CA ASP A 439 -19.10 -1.74 42.11
C ASP A 439 -18.89 -0.28 41.65
N PHE A 440 -17.83 -0.06 40.86
CA PHE A 440 -17.65 1.16 40.09
C PHE A 440 -18.63 1.17 38.92
N HIS A 441 -19.88 1.50 39.21
CA HIS A 441 -20.87 1.91 38.21
C HIS A 441 -20.39 3.21 37.53
N PHE A 442 -19.75 3.07 36.37
CA PHE A 442 -19.54 4.18 35.46
C PHE A 442 -20.92 4.57 34.93
N ASP A 443 -21.47 5.67 35.44
CA ASP A 443 -22.72 6.24 34.99
C ASP A 443 -22.65 6.37 33.46
N HIS A 444 -23.55 5.68 32.77
CA HIS A 444 -23.59 5.69 31.32
C HIS A 444 -24.06 7.08 30.88
N ASP A 445 -23.10 7.95 30.55
CA ASP A 445 -23.38 9.22 29.91
C ASP A 445 -24.29 8.98 28.69
N GLN A 446 -25.35 9.79 28.59
CA GLN A 446 -26.37 9.75 27.53
C GLN A 446 -25.82 9.94 26.10
N ASP A 447 -24.52 10.21 25.97
CA ASP A 447 -23.83 10.43 24.70
C ASP A 447 -23.36 9.13 24.00
N ASN A 448 -23.60 7.95 24.60
CA ASN A 448 -23.17 6.67 24.06
C ASN A 448 -24.28 5.88 23.31
N GLU A 449 -25.31 6.56 22.80
CA GLU A 449 -26.34 5.98 21.92
C GLU A 449 -25.74 5.52 20.58
N GLY A 450 -25.22 4.30 20.53
CA GLY A 450 -24.78 3.64 19.29
C GLY A 450 -23.58 2.71 19.41
N LEU A 451 -22.90 2.68 20.55
CA LEU A 451 -21.78 1.78 20.79
C LEU A 451 -22.21 0.62 21.71
N MET A 452 -21.90 -0.62 21.30
CA MET A 452 -22.26 -1.83 22.04
C MET A 452 -21.60 -1.81 23.42
N SER A 453 -22.39 -2.04 24.48
CA SER A 453 -21.85 -2.12 25.84
C SER A 453 -20.88 -3.29 25.99
N ARG A 454 -20.01 -3.24 27.00
CA ARG A 454 -19.10 -4.34 27.36
C ARG A 454 -19.88 -5.63 27.64
N GLU A 455 -21.06 -5.54 28.26
CA GLU A 455 -21.96 -6.67 28.47
C GLU A 455 -22.49 -7.24 27.15
N ASP A 456 -22.84 -6.38 26.19
CA ASP A 456 -23.29 -6.79 24.86
C ASP A 456 -22.16 -7.46 24.08
N ILE A 457 -20.94 -6.92 24.15
CA ILE A 457 -19.74 -7.52 23.53
C ILE A 457 -19.44 -8.89 24.14
N LYS A 458 -19.52 -9.02 25.48
CA LYS A 458 -19.35 -10.31 26.16
C LYS A 458 -20.42 -11.31 25.72
N LYS A 459 -21.69 -10.89 25.65
CA LYS A 459 -22.80 -11.73 25.19
C LYS A 459 -22.61 -12.17 23.74
N HIS A 460 -22.18 -11.25 22.86
CA HIS A 460 -21.88 -11.57 21.46
C HIS A 460 -20.71 -12.56 21.33
N GLY A 461 -19.66 -12.38 22.15
CA GLY A 461 -18.55 -13.33 22.23
C GLY A 461 -18.98 -14.72 22.69
N GLN A 462 -19.86 -14.79 23.69
CA GLN A 462 -20.42 -16.04 24.19
C GLN A 462 -21.28 -16.74 23.14
N ASP A 463 -22.12 -15.99 22.41
CA ASP A 463 -22.94 -16.53 21.32
C ASP A 463 -22.09 -17.06 20.15
N LEU A 464 -20.98 -16.39 19.84
CA LEU A 464 -20.04 -16.82 18.81
C LEU A 464 -19.31 -18.13 19.19
N LEU A 465 -18.94 -18.27 20.47
CA LEU A 465 -18.41 -19.50 21.05
C LEU A 465 -19.45 -20.63 20.99
N ASN A 466 -20.68 -20.35 21.41
CA ASN A 466 -21.78 -21.30 21.38
C ASN A 466 -22.15 -21.73 19.94
N ALA A 467 -22.00 -20.85 18.95
CA ALA A 467 -22.21 -21.16 17.54
C ALA A 467 -21.12 -22.07 16.97
N LYS A 468 -19.86 -21.92 17.41
CA LYS A 468 -18.72 -22.76 16.98
C LYS A 468 -18.69 -24.13 17.65
N LEU A 469 -19.29 -24.28 18.84
CA LEU A 469 -19.33 -25.53 19.59
C LEU A 469 -20.51 -26.45 19.23
N LYS A 470 -21.50 -25.99 18.44
CA LYS A 470 -22.61 -26.86 17.98
C LYS A 470 -22.20 -27.68 16.74
N PRO A 471 -22.33 -29.02 16.75
CA PRO A 471 -22.05 -29.84 15.58
C PRO A 471 -23.04 -29.54 14.43
N LYS A 472 -22.53 -29.33 13.21
CA LYS A 472 -23.32 -29.03 12.01
C LYS A 472 -24.33 -30.15 11.72
N ARG A 473 -25.64 -29.88 11.84
CA ARG A 473 -26.71 -30.79 11.37
C ARG A 473 -26.64 -30.94 9.85
N LYS A 474 -26.47 -32.17 9.34
CA LYS A 474 -26.54 -32.49 7.90
C LYS A 474 -27.94 -32.17 7.35
N LYS A 475 -28.03 -31.31 6.33
CA LYS A 475 -29.28 -31.03 5.59
C LYS A 475 -29.65 -32.23 4.70
N SER A 476 -30.89 -32.69 4.77
CA SER A 476 -31.45 -33.71 3.88
C SER A 476 -31.67 -33.14 2.47
N ARG A 477 -31.29 -33.91 1.44
CA ARG A 477 -31.55 -33.58 0.02
C ARG A 477 -33.05 -33.71 -0.26
N LYS A 478 -33.70 -32.62 -0.66
CA LYS A 478 -35.05 -32.67 -1.27
C LYS A 478 -34.93 -33.08 -2.73
N THR A 479 -35.71 -34.08 -3.10
CA THR A 479 -35.92 -34.63 -4.45
C THR A 479 -36.59 -33.59 -5.36
N LYS A 480 -36.06 -33.38 -6.56
CA LYS A 480 -36.68 -32.55 -7.61
C LYS A 480 -37.90 -33.29 -8.20
N LYS A 481 -39.09 -32.69 -8.10
CA LYS A 481 -40.23 -33.04 -8.97
C LYS A 481 -40.17 -32.17 -10.23
N GLN A 482 -40.22 -32.83 -11.38
CA GLN A 482 -40.49 -32.22 -12.68
C GLN A 482 -41.88 -31.56 -12.65
N LEU A 483 -41.99 -30.35 -13.18
CA LEU A 483 -43.26 -29.76 -13.61
C LEU A 483 -43.07 -29.24 -15.04
N VAL A 484 -43.94 -29.75 -15.89
CA VAL A 484 -44.06 -29.56 -17.33
C VAL A 484 -45.05 -28.41 -17.60
N ALA A 485 -44.80 -27.68 -18.70
CA ALA A 485 -45.67 -26.73 -19.41
C ALA A 485 -45.90 -25.36 -18.71
N TYR A 486 -45.97 -24.22 -19.40
CA TYR A 486 -46.49 -23.94 -20.73
C TYR A 486 -45.68 -22.85 -21.46
N PHE A 487 -45.51 -23.04 -22.77
CA PHE A 487 -45.29 -22.00 -23.75
C PHE A 487 -46.48 -21.03 -23.75
N ASN A 488 -46.23 -19.72 -23.79
CA ASN A 488 -47.04 -18.82 -24.62
C ASN A 488 -46.23 -17.59 -25.04
N VAL A 489 -46.12 -17.49 -26.36
CA VAL A 489 -45.67 -16.37 -27.16
C VAL A 489 -46.68 -15.24 -27.06
N LEU A 490 -46.23 -13.99 -26.89
CA LEU A 490 -46.99 -12.85 -27.40
C LEU A 490 -46.03 -11.87 -28.09
N ILE A 491 -46.24 -11.80 -29.40
CA ILE A 491 -45.81 -10.77 -30.33
C ILE A 491 -46.57 -9.49 -29.99
N ILE A 492 -45.87 -8.37 -29.78
CA ILE A 492 -46.04 -7.07 -30.45
C ILE A 492 -44.66 -6.43 -30.56
#